data_AF-A0A9E5WCD6-F1
#
_entry.id   AF-A0A9E5WCD6-F1
#
_cell.length_a   1.000
_cell.length_b   1.000
_cell.length_c   1.000
_cell.angle_alpha   90.00
_cell.angle_beta   90.00
_cell.angle_gamma   90.00
#
_symmetry.space_group_name_H-M   'P 1'
#
loop_
_entity.id
_entity.type
_entity.pdbx_description
1 polymer ?
#
loop_
_entity_poly.entity_id
_entity_poly.type
_entity_poly.pdbx_seq_one_letter_code
_entity_poly.pdbx_strand_id
1 'polypeptide(L)'
;MFDYLKKSLLTGVGLALRSKSEIEDLAKEFAQKSKMSQDEAKDFLNECRQKYEDAKADLDKKIEETMEKILLKLDLPSKSDIKQLNDRIDDLTKKLSDQK
;
A
#
# COMPACT_ATOMS: atom_id res chain seq x y z
N MET A 1 -20.36 16.10 -20.24
CA MET A 1 -18.92 15.84 -20.52
C MET A 1 -18.06 16.01 -19.28
N PHE A 2 -18.20 17.10 -18.50
CA PHE A 2 -17.45 17.30 -17.25
C PHE A 2 -17.61 16.15 -16.24
N ASP A 3 -18.82 15.61 -16.09
CA ASP A 3 -19.08 14.46 -15.20
C ASP A 3 -18.37 13.16 -15.64
N TYR A 4 -18.15 12.97 -16.93
CA TYR A 4 -17.41 11.80 -17.43
C TYR A 4 -15.92 11.92 -17.16
N LEU A 5 -15.36 13.14 -17.26
CA LEU A 5 -13.97 13.41 -16.89
C LEU A 5 -13.78 13.24 -15.37
N LYS A 6 -14.73 13.75 -14.58
CA LYS A 6 -14.76 13.61 -13.12
C LYS A 6 -14.89 12.14 -12.71
N LYS A 7 -15.77 11.37 -13.35
CA LYS A 7 -15.87 9.92 -13.18
C LYS A 7 -14.59 9.20 -13.61
N SER A 8 -13.99 9.55 -14.75
CA SER A 8 -12.74 8.95 -15.22
C SER A 8 -11.56 9.19 -14.29
N LEU A 9 -11.47 10.38 -13.70
CA LEU A 9 -10.49 10.70 -12.66
C LEU A 9 -10.78 9.90 -11.38
N LEU A 10 -12.04 9.84 -10.97
CA LEU A 10 -12.49 9.07 -9.80
C LEU A 10 -12.36 7.54 -9.97
N THR A 11 -12.36 7.03 -11.20
CA THR A 11 -12.15 5.60 -11.51
C THR A 11 -10.69 5.16 -11.37
N GLY A 12 -9.76 6.09 -11.08
CA GLY A 12 -8.43 5.75 -10.54
C GLY A 12 -7.40 5.24 -11.54
N VAL A 13 -7.80 4.77 -12.73
CA VAL A 13 -6.86 4.20 -13.73
C VAL A 13 -5.91 5.27 -14.31
N GLY A 14 -6.36 6.52 -14.44
CA GLY A 14 -5.53 7.62 -14.94
C GLY A 14 -4.68 8.34 -13.87
N LEU A 15 -5.05 8.22 -12.59
CA LEU A 15 -4.36 8.86 -11.47
C LEU A 15 -3.34 7.93 -10.80
N ALA A 16 -3.57 6.60 -10.81
CA ALA A 16 -2.66 5.63 -10.21
C ALA A 16 -1.28 5.55 -10.90
N LEU A 17 -1.18 6.03 -12.15
CA LEU A 17 0.07 6.09 -12.91
C LEU A 17 0.79 7.45 -12.79
N ARG A 18 0.22 8.39 -12.03
CA ARG A 18 0.75 9.76 -11.91
C ARG A 18 1.47 9.95 -10.58
N SER A 19 2.50 10.78 -10.61
CA SER A 19 3.24 11.16 -9.40
C SER A 19 2.39 12.03 -8.47
N LYS A 20 2.74 12.04 -7.18
CA LYS A 20 2.07 12.88 -6.17
C LYS A 20 1.97 14.35 -6.60
N SER A 21 3.03 14.90 -7.19
CA SER A 21 3.04 16.28 -7.68
C SER A 21 2.04 16.51 -8.80
N GLU A 22 1.91 15.58 -9.74
CA GLU A 22 0.94 15.69 -10.83
C GLU A 22 -0.51 15.63 -10.33
N ILE A 23 -0.78 14.83 -9.28
CA ILE A 23 -2.10 14.78 -8.64
C ILE A 23 -2.41 16.09 -7.92
N GLU A 24 -1.42 16.66 -7.22
CA GLU A 24 -1.56 17.97 -6.56
C GLU A 24 -1.80 19.08 -7.58
N ASP A 25 -1.08 19.09 -8.70
CA ASP A 25 -1.23 20.12 -9.73
C ASP A 25 -2.57 20.02 -10.46
N LEU A 26 -3.02 18.80 -10.76
CA LEU A 26 -4.36 18.58 -11.33
C LEU A 26 -5.47 19.04 -10.36
N ALA A 27 -5.30 18.76 -9.06
CA ALA A 27 -6.26 19.18 -8.05
C ALA A 27 -6.28 20.71 -7.90
N LYS A 28 -5.13 21.39 -7.97
CA LYS A 28 -5.04 22.87 -7.99
C LYS A 28 -5.72 23.46 -9.22
N GLU A 29 -5.45 22.91 -10.41
CA GLU A 29 -6.13 23.34 -11.64
C GLU A 29 -7.65 23.16 -11.55
N PHE A 30 -8.09 22.05 -10.98
CA PHE A 30 -9.51 21.77 -10.81
C PHE A 30 -10.17 22.75 -9.85
N ALA A 31 -9.52 23.06 -8.72
CA ALA A 31 -9.99 24.06 -7.76
C ALA A 31 -10.11 25.45 -8.40
N GLN A 32 -9.13 25.86 -9.20
CA GLN A 32 -9.17 27.12 -9.94
C GLN A 32 -10.28 27.16 -10.98
N LYS A 33 -10.40 26.11 -11.81
CA LYS A 33 -11.41 26.02 -12.88
C LYS A 33 -12.84 25.94 -12.34
N SER A 34 -13.03 25.37 -11.16
CA SER A 34 -14.33 25.27 -10.50
C SER A 34 -14.74 26.53 -9.71
N LYS A 35 -13.87 27.55 -9.65
CA LYS A 35 -14.08 28.78 -8.86
C LYS A 35 -14.37 28.48 -7.39
N MET A 36 -13.72 27.46 -6.84
CA MET A 36 -13.78 27.17 -5.40
C MET A 36 -13.27 28.37 -4.61
N SER A 37 -13.87 28.61 -3.45
CA SER A 37 -13.29 29.52 -2.45
C SER A 37 -11.93 29.01 -1.98
N GLN A 38 -11.11 29.88 -1.37
CA GLN A 38 -9.79 29.47 -0.86
C GLN A 38 -9.87 28.32 0.15
N ASP A 39 -10.90 28.34 1.00
CA ASP A 39 -11.10 27.31 2.03
C ASP A 39 -11.50 25.98 1.40
N GLU A 40 -12.46 25.98 0.46
CA GLU A 40 -12.87 24.77 -0.27
C GLU A 40 -11.73 24.16 -1.10
N ALA A 41 -10.91 25.01 -1.73
CA ALA A 41 -9.76 24.56 -2.50
C ALA A 41 -8.70 23.88 -1.61
N LYS A 42 -8.48 24.44 -0.40
CA LYS A 42 -7.53 23.90 0.57
C LYS A 42 -8.00 22.55 1.11
N ASP A 43 -9.28 22.44 1.45
CA ASP A 43 -9.87 21.20 1.95
C ASP A 43 -9.87 20.11 0.87
N PHE A 44 -10.20 20.45 -0.37
CA PHE A 44 -10.14 19.54 -1.51
C PHE A 44 -8.72 18.99 -1.75
N LEU A 45 -7.70 19.86 -1.70
CA LEU A 45 -6.30 19.43 -1.84
C LEU A 45 -5.86 18.50 -0.72
N ASN A 46 -6.27 18.78 0.52
CA ASN A 46 -5.98 17.92 1.66
C ASN A 46 -6.63 16.54 1.50
N GLU A 47 -7.90 16.50 1.04
CA GLU A 47 -8.62 15.25 0.80
C GLU A 47 -7.95 14.42 -0.31
N CYS A 48 -7.54 15.05 -1.42
CA CYS A 48 -6.80 14.38 -2.49
C CYS A 48 -5.48 13.79 -1.98
N ARG A 49 -4.75 14.53 -1.15
CA ARG A 49 -3.49 14.07 -0.56
C ARG A 49 -3.71 12.89 0.38
N GLN A 50 -4.72 12.95 1.24
CA GLN A 50 -5.04 11.85 2.15
C GLN A 50 -5.41 10.58 1.38
N LYS A 51 -6.30 10.69 0.38
CA LYS A 51 -6.69 9.57 -0.49
C LYS A 51 -5.50 8.95 -1.23
N TYR A 52 -4.52 9.76 -1.62
CA TYR A 52 -3.30 9.26 -2.24
C TYR A 52 -2.46 8.43 -1.25
N GLU A 53 -2.25 8.92 -0.03
CA GLU A 53 -1.49 8.18 0.99
C GLU A 53 -2.19 6.87 1.38
N ASP A 54 -3.53 6.89 1.53
CA ASP A 54 -4.32 5.68 1.82
C ASP A 54 -4.21 4.66 0.68
N ALA A 55 -4.37 5.10 -0.57
CA ALA A 55 -4.23 4.23 -1.74
C ALA A 55 -2.81 3.64 -1.87
N LYS A 56 -1.79 4.40 -1.50
CA LYS A 56 -0.40 3.94 -1.48
C LYS A 56 -0.21 2.86 -0.41
N ALA A 57 -0.72 3.06 0.80
CA ALA A 57 -0.62 2.08 1.88
C ALA A 57 -1.33 0.76 1.52
N ASP A 58 -2.52 0.83 0.90
CA ASP A 58 -3.24 -0.35 0.42
C ASP A 58 -2.48 -1.10 -0.68
N LEU A 59 -1.82 -0.36 -1.57
CA LEU A 59 -0.98 -0.93 -2.62
C LEU A 59 0.24 -1.64 -2.00
N ASP A 60 0.95 -0.99 -1.09
CA ASP A 60 2.11 -1.55 -0.40
C ASP A 60 1.73 -2.87 0.30
N LYS A 61 0.60 -2.89 1.01
CA LYS A 61 0.06 -4.10 1.64
C LYS A 61 -0.26 -5.21 0.63
N LYS A 62 -0.89 -4.89 -0.50
CA LYS A 62 -1.16 -5.88 -1.56
C LYS A 62 0.12 -6.45 -2.17
N ILE A 63 1.16 -5.63 -2.30
CA ILE A 63 2.47 -6.09 -2.77
C ILE A 63 3.07 -7.07 -1.76
N GLU A 64 3.08 -6.72 -0.47
CA GLU A 64 3.57 -7.60 0.60
C GLU A 64 2.85 -8.95 0.60
N GLU A 65 1.51 -8.95 0.59
CA GLU A 65 0.71 -10.17 0.53
C GLU A 65 0.98 -11.00 -0.73
N THR A 66 1.23 -10.33 -1.85
CA THR A 66 1.55 -11.01 -3.12
C THR A 66 2.93 -11.64 -3.06
N MET A 67 3.92 -10.94 -2.51
CA MET A 67 5.27 -11.48 -2.33
C MET A 67 5.27 -12.66 -1.36
N GLU A 68 4.55 -12.57 -0.24
CA GLU A 68 4.38 -13.69 0.69
C GLU A 68 3.79 -14.93 0.00
N LYS A 69 2.73 -14.75 -0.80
CA LYS A 69 2.13 -15.84 -1.58
C LYS A 69 3.09 -16.44 -2.61
N ILE A 70 3.95 -15.62 -3.23
CA ILE A 70 4.96 -16.11 -4.19
C ILE A 70 6.02 -16.93 -3.46
N LEU A 71 6.53 -16.45 -2.32
CA LEU A 71 7.52 -17.17 -1.53
C LEU A 71 6.98 -18.54 -1.07
N LEU A 72 5.73 -18.59 -0.61
CA LEU A 72 5.05 -19.84 -0.27
C LEU A 72 4.92 -20.79 -1.46
N LYS A 73 4.59 -20.27 -2.66
CA LYS A 73 4.48 -21.09 -3.88
C LYS A 73 5.81 -21.64 -4.38
N LEU A 74 6.94 -21.02 -4.01
CA LEU A 74 8.28 -21.47 -4.36
C LEU A 74 8.85 -22.46 -3.33
N ASP A 75 8.04 -22.93 -2.38
CA ASP A 75 8.45 -23.77 -1.24
C ASP A 75 9.62 -23.16 -0.46
N LEU A 76 9.72 -21.82 -0.41
CA LEU A 76 10.75 -21.13 0.35
C LEU A 76 10.31 -21.00 1.81
N PRO A 77 11.05 -21.58 2.77
CA PRO A 77 10.72 -21.46 4.18
C PRO A 77 10.92 -20.01 4.64
N SER A 78 9.99 -19.50 5.44
CA SER A 78 10.11 -18.20 6.08
C SER A 78 11.18 -18.23 7.16
N LYS A 79 11.64 -17.04 7.57
CA LYS A 79 12.54 -16.91 8.74
C LYS A 79 11.91 -17.50 10.02
N SER A 80 10.58 -17.44 10.13
CA SER A 80 9.83 -18.01 11.25
C SER A 80 9.92 -19.54 11.25
N ASP A 81 9.77 -20.17 10.09
CA ASP A 81 9.83 -21.62 9.94
C ASP A 81 11.21 -22.15 10.33
N ILE A 82 12.27 -21.46 9.88
CA ILE A 82 13.66 -21.79 10.25
C ILE A 82 13.87 -21.64 11.76
N LYS A 83 13.33 -20.57 12.37
CA LYS A 83 13.44 -20.35 13.82
C LYS A 83 12.73 -21.47 14.60
N GLN A 84 11.51 -21.85 14.22
CA GLN A 84 10.79 -22.94 14.86
C GLN A 84 11.53 -24.28 14.75
N LEU A 85 12.17 -24.53 13.60
CA LEU A 85 13.03 -25.69 13.41
C LEU A 85 14.22 -25.68 14.38
N ASN A 86 14.92 -24.55 14.51
CA ASN A 86 16.03 -24.40 15.45
C ASN A 86 15.60 -24.56 16.90
N ASP A 87 14.49 -23.92 17.31
CA ASP A 87 13.96 -24.03 18.68
C ASP A 87 13.62 -25.51 19.01
N ARG A 88 13.05 -26.25 18.05
CA ARG A 88 12.79 -27.70 18.21
C ARG A 88 14.07 -28.52 18.29
N ILE A 89 15.10 -28.18 17.50
CA ILE A 89 16.40 -28.85 17.54
C ILE A 89 17.06 -28.63 18.90
N ASP A 90 17.01 -27.41 19.44
CA ASP A 90 17.57 -27.08 20.75
C ASP A 90 16.86 -27.85 21.88
N ASP A 91 15.53 -27.91 21.84
CA ASP A 91 14.74 -28.66 22.83
C ASP A 91 15.02 -30.18 22.78
N LEU A 92 15.14 -30.74 21.57
CA LEU A 92 15.52 -32.14 21.39
C LEU A 92 16.93 -32.39 21.90
N THR A 93 17.86 -31.48 21.63
CA THR A 93 19.25 -31.57 22.08
C THR A 93 19.33 -31.56 23.60
N LYS A 94 18.59 -30.67 24.27
CA LYS A 94 18.49 -30.63 25.74
C LYS A 94 17.97 -31.94 26.33
N LYS A 95 16.87 -32.47 25.78
CA LYS A 95 16.28 -33.75 26.24
C LYS A 95 17.25 -34.91 26.10
N LEU A 96 18.03 -34.95 25.02
CA LEU A 96 19.04 -35.99 24.81
C LEU A 96 20.25 -35.84 25.74
N SER A 97 20.66 -34.61 26.08
CA SER A 97 21.73 -34.38 27.05
C SER A 97 21.29 -34.67 28.50
N ASP A 98 20.02 -34.44 28.84
CA ASP A 98 19.46 -34.75 30.17
C ASP A 98 19.21 -36.25 30.40
N GLN A 99 19.23 -37.06 29.33
CA GLN A 99 19.12 -38.52 29.39
C GLN A 99 20.47 -39.25 29.60
N LYS A 100 21.59 -38.51 29.66
CA LYS A 100 22.92 -39.03 30.02
C LYS A 100 23.24 -38.76 31.48
#